data_AF-A0A1L8I6R4-F1
#
_entry.id   AF-A0A1L8I6R4-F1
#
_cell.length_a   1.000
_cell.length_b   1.000
_cell.length_c   1.000
_cell.angle_alpha   90.00
_cell.angle_beta   90.00
_cell.angle_gamma   90.00
#
_symmetry.space_group_name_H-M   'P 1'
#
loop_
_entity.id
_entity.type
_entity.pdbx_description
1 polymer ?
#
loop_
_entity_poly.entity_id
_entity_poly.type
_entity_poly.pdbx_seq_one_letter_code
_entity_poly.pdbx_strand_id
1 'polypeptide(L)'
;MVTETSLFQQLLRQKRLFLVTSTVCFSMVYFLLPLAIGVMPQWVNRSSPLYGLPWGWWLAFAQIFMTWIWAWVYWWRAKTFDRMAEEIRKRSGR
;
A
#
# COMPACT_ATOMS: atom_id res chain seq x y z
N MET A 1 5.99 27.30 -20.75
CA MET A 1 6.87 26.87 -19.64
C MET A 1 6.09 26.66 -18.32
N VAL A 2 5.17 27.53 -17.91
CA VAL A 2 4.43 27.39 -16.62
C VAL A 2 3.51 26.16 -16.56
N THR A 3 2.91 25.74 -17.69
CA THR A 3 2.03 24.57 -17.77
C THR A 3 2.74 23.25 -17.49
N GLU A 4 3.96 23.06 -18.03
CA GLU A 4 4.82 21.89 -17.79
C GLU A 4 5.14 21.73 -16.29
N THR A 5 5.52 22.84 -15.63
CA THR A 5 5.82 22.85 -14.18
C THR A 5 4.59 22.52 -13.35
N SER A 6 3.41 23.02 -13.71
CA SER A 6 2.17 22.74 -12.98
C SER A 6 1.73 21.28 -13.07
N LEU A 7 1.86 20.65 -14.25
CA LEU A 7 1.58 19.23 -14.47
C LEU A 7 2.58 18.34 -13.72
N PHE A 8 3.86 18.72 -13.73
CA PHE A 8 4.91 18.02 -12.98
C PHE A 8 4.70 18.10 -11.45
N GLN A 9 4.29 19.25 -10.93
CA GLN A 9 3.92 19.42 -9.52
C GLN A 9 2.70 18.58 -9.13
N GLN A 10 1.70 18.48 -9.99
CA GLN A 10 0.54 17.59 -9.76
C GLN A 10 0.94 16.11 -9.73
N LEU A 11 1.83 15.67 -10.62
CA LEU A 11 2.40 14.32 -10.63
C LEU A 11 3.13 14.00 -9.31
N LEU A 12 4.00 14.90 -8.87
CA LEU A 12 4.72 14.77 -7.60
C LEU A 12 3.78 14.72 -6.39
N ARG A 13 2.72 15.55 -6.38
CA ARG A 13 1.74 15.59 -5.30
C ARG A 13 0.95 14.28 -5.21
N GLN A 14 0.54 13.71 -6.34
CA GLN A 14 -0.13 12.40 -6.36
C GLN A 14 0.80 11.27 -5.91
N LYS A 15 2.07 11.27 -6.34
CA LYS A 15 3.06 10.28 -5.89
C LYS A 15 3.29 10.36 -4.38
N ARG A 16 3.38 11.58 -3.82
CA ARG A 16 3.54 11.80 -2.38
C ARG A 16 2.30 11.35 -1.60
N LEU A 17 1.10 11.73 -2.03
CA LEU A 17 -0.13 11.32 -1.35
C LEU A 17 -0.24 9.79 -1.33
N PHE A 18 0.07 9.14 -2.45
CA PHE A 18 0.08 7.69 -2.53
C PHE A 18 1.09 7.07 -1.54
N LEU A 19 2.34 7.51 -1.55
CA LEU A 19 3.36 7.05 -0.60
C LEU A 19 2.93 7.23 0.85
N VAL A 20 2.39 8.41 1.19
CA VAL A 20 1.91 8.71 2.54
C VAL A 20 0.77 7.77 2.93
N THR A 21 -0.23 7.58 2.06
CA THR A 21 -1.33 6.65 2.32
C THR A 21 -0.84 5.21 2.48
N SER A 22 0.10 4.76 1.64
CA SER A 22 0.72 3.43 1.76
C SER A 22 1.44 3.26 3.09
N THR A 23 2.27 4.23 3.48
CA THR A 23 3.02 4.18 4.74
C THR A 23 2.06 4.16 5.93
N VAL A 24 1.05 5.02 5.95
CA VAL A 24 0.04 5.05 7.03
C VAL A 24 -0.71 3.73 7.10
N CYS A 25 -1.14 3.16 5.96
CA CYS A 25 -1.84 1.88 5.92
C CYS A 25 -0.95 0.74 6.45
N PHE A 26 0.32 0.71 6.04
CA PHE A 26 1.28 -0.29 6.50
C PHE A 26 1.53 -0.18 8.00
N SER A 27 1.72 1.03 8.52
CA SER A 27 1.84 1.27 9.96
C SER A 27 0.60 0.80 10.72
N MET A 28 -0.60 1.12 10.21
CA MET A 28 -1.86 0.76 10.87
C MET A 28 -2.03 -0.77 10.95
N VAL A 29 -1.73 -1.49 9.87
CA VAL A 29 -1.80 -2.96 9.84
C VAL A 29 -0.68 -3.62 10.65
N TYR A 30 0.50 -3.02 10.66
CA TYR A 30 1.61 -3.48 11.49
C TYR A 30 1.25 -3.41 12.98
N PHE A 31 0.62 -2.32 13.43
CA PHE A 31 0.14 -2.18 14.81
C PHE A 31 -1.09 -3.03 15.12
N LEU A 32 -1.89 -3.39 14.11
CA LEU A 32 -3.08 -4.23 14.29
C LEU A 32 -2.74 -5.61 14.86
N LEU A 33 -1.59 -6.18 14.48
CA LEU A 33 -1.12 -7.48 14.94
C LEU A 33 -0.75 -7.50 16.44
N PRO A 34 0.18 -6.65 16.95
CA PRO A 34 0.47 -6.56 18.38
C PRO A 34 -0.73 -6.10 19.20
N LEU A 35 -1.61 -5.27 18.64
CA LEU A 35 -2.85 -4.86 19.30
C LEU A 35 -3.84 -6.02 19.42
N ALA A 36 -3.97 -6.86 18.39
CA ALA A 36 -4.75 -8.10 18.47
C ALA A 36 -4.17 -9.09 19.50
N ILE A 37 -2.83 -9.21 19.56
CA ILE A 37 -2.13 -10.05 20.55
C ILE A 37 -2.35 -9.51 21.98
N GLY A 38 -2.28 -8.19 22.17
CA GLY A 38 -2.39 -7.56 23.48
C GLY A 38 -3.82 -7.49 24.03
N VAL A 39 -4.83 -7.25 23.19
CA VAL A 39 -6.23 -7.13 23.63
C VAL A 39 -6.88 -8.51 23.80
N MET A 40 -6.50 -9.49 22.98
CA MET A 40 -7.17 -10.81 22.96
C MET A 40 -6.19 -11.99 22.84
N PRO A 41 -5.23 -12.14 23.77
CA PRO A 41 -4.23 -13.22 23.71
C PRO A 41 -4.89 -14.62 23.73
N GLN A 42 -5.99 -14.78 24.48
CA GLN A 42 -6.78 -16.02 24.52
C GLN A 42 -7.45 -16.40 23.19
N TRP A 43 -7.75 -15.45 22.30
CA TRP A 43 -8.32 -15.75 20.98
C TRP A 43 -7.23 -15.98 19.94
N VAL A 44 -6.15 -15.20 20.01
CA VAL A 44 -5.00 -15.35 19.11
C VAL A 44 -4.30 -16.69 19.33
N ASN A 45 -4.17 -17.13 20.58
CA ASN A 45 -3.55 -18.40 20.96
C ASN A 45 -4.54 -19.59 20.97
N ARG A 46 -5.83 -19.34 20.69
CA ARG A 46 -6.82 -20.41 20.57
C ARG A 46 -6.52 -21.19 19.30
N SER A 47 -6.14 -22.45 19.44
CA SER A 47 -6.03 -23.37 18.31
C SER A 47 -7.37 -23.43 17.59
N SER A 48 -7.36 -23.07 16.31
CA SER A 48 -8.52 -23.25 15.45
C SER A 48 -8.82 -24.75 15.31
N PRO A 49 -10.10 -25.18 15.31
CA PRO A 49 -10.47 -26.56 15.01
C PRO A 49 -10.06 -27.00 13.59
N LEU A 50 -9.73 -26.05 12.72
CA LEU A 50 -9.09 -26.30 11.42
C LEU A 50 -7.57 -26.24 11.61
N TYR A 51 -6.92 -27.41 11.60
CA TYR A 51 -5.46 -27.63 11.54
C TYR A 51 -4.62 -27.27 12.80
N GLY A 52 -5.23 -26.89 13.93
CA GLY A 52 -4.51 -26.66 15.18
C GLY A 52 -3.65 -25.37 15.21
N LEU A 53 -3.65 -24.61 14.12
CA LEU A 53 -2.96 -23.33 14.02
C LEU A 53 -3.71 -22.24 14.81
N PRO A 54 -3.01 -21.41 15.59
CA PRO A 54 -3.62 -20.29 16.30
C PRO A 54 -4.20 -19.24 15.34
N TRP A 55 -5.26 -18.55 15.73
CA TRP A 55 -5.88 -17.51 14.90
C TRP A 55 -4.92 -16.37 14.51
N GLY A 56 -3.87 -16.16 15.31
CA GLY A 56 -2.78 -15.23 14.99
C GLY A 56 -2.08 -15.52 13.66
N TRP A 57 -1.98 -16.80 13.27
CA TRP A 57 -1.31 -17.19 12.03
C TRP A 57 -2.09 -16.74 10.79
N TRP A 58 -3.43 -16.82 10.84
CA TRP A 58 -4.29 -16.29 9.77
C TRP A 58 -4.15 -14.77 9.64
N LEU A 59 -4.04 -14.08 10.78
CA LEU A 59 -3.87 -12.63 10.82
C LEU A 59 -2.51 -12.20 10.25
N ALA A 60 -1.44 -12.95 10.55
CA ALA A 60 -0.13 -12.76 9.93
C ALA A 60 -0.13 -13.09 8.43
N PHE A 61 -0.82 -14.15 8.02
CA PHE A 61 -0.95 -14.53 6.60
C PHE A 61 -1.71 -13.48 5.79
N ALA A 62 -2.74 -12.86 6.38
CA ALA A 62 -3.45 -11.74 5.78
C ALA A 62 -2.53 -10.51 5.53
N GLN A 63 -1.51 -10.30 6.37
CA GLN A 63 -0.53 -9.23 6.15
C GLN A 63 0.24 -9.45 4.84
N ILE A 64 0.57 -10.70 4.48
CA ILE A 64 1.27 -11.01 3.21
C ILE A 64 0.39 -10.58 2.03
N PHE A 65 -0.87 -10.99 2.00
CA PHE A 65 -1.81 -10.59 0.94
C PHE A 65 -1.98 -9.07 0.86
N MET A 66 -2.07 -8.39 2.00
CA MET A 66 -2.13 -6.93 2.03
C MET A 66 -0.92 -6.30 1.34
N THR A 67 0.30 -6.75 1.66
CA THR A 67 1.51 -6.22 1.04
C THR A 67 1.56 -6.45 -0.47
N TRP A 68 1.12 -7.62 -0.93
CA TRP A 68 1.07 -7.96 -2.35
C TRP A 68 0.04 -7.12 -3.11
N ILE A 69 -1.15 -6.90 -2.54
CA ILE A 69 -2.16 -6.00 -3.13
C ILE A 69 -1.57 -4.60 -3.26
N TRP A 70 -0.89 -4.10 -2.23
CA TRP A 70 -0.24 -2.78 -2.29
C TRP A 70 0.88 -2.71 -3.32
N ALA A 71 1.72 -3.74 -3.43
CA ALA A 71 2.74 -3.83 -4.48
C ALA A 71 2.13 -3.85 -5.88
N TRP A 72 1.02 -4.58 -6.07
CA TRP A 72 0.28 -4.62 -7.34
C TRP A 72 -0.31 -3.25 -7.68
N VAL A 73 -0.97 -2.61 -6.73
CA VAL A 73 -1.53 -1.26 -6.89
C VAL A 73 -0.42 -0.26 -7.20
N TYR A 74 0.72 -0.35 -6.52
CA TYR A 74 1.90 0.48 -6.81
C TYR A 74 2.38 0.29 -8.25
N TRP A 75 2.54 -0.95 -8.70
CA TRP A 75 3.00 -1.26 -10.05
C TRP A 75 2.03 -0.74 -11.13
N TRP A 76 0.73 -0.93 -10.90
CA TRP A 76 -0.31 -0.42 -11.81
C TRP A 76 -0.30 1.12 -11.85
N ARG A 77 -0.09 1.76 -10.71
CA ARG A 77 -0.07 3.22 -10.63
C ARG A 77 1.20 3.84 -11.20
N ALA A 78 2.35 3.19 -11.02
CA ALA A 78 3.61 3.55 -11.67
C ALA A 78 3.49 3.59 -13.19
N LYS A 79 2.86 2.59 -13.81
CA LYS A 79 2.53 2.61 -15.25
C LYS A 79 1.69 3.81 -15.67
N THR A 80 0.78 4.27 -14.81
CA THR A 80 -0.03 5.45 -15.13
C THR A 80 0.79 6.73 -15.09
N PHE A 81 1.75 6.82 -14.15
CA PHE A 81 2.68 7.96 -14.07
C PHE A 81 3.63 8.02 -15.26
N ASP A 82 4.18 6.88 -15.70
CA ASP A 82 5.03 6.81 -16.89
C ASP A 82 4.27 7.28 -18.14
N ARG A 83 3.01 6.85 -18.31
CA ARG A 83 2.17 7.31 -19.44
C ARG A 83 1.95 8.82 -19.44
N MET A 84 1.69 9.42 -18.27
CA MET A 84 1.52 10.87 -18.15
C MET A 84 2.83 11.63 -18.43
N ALA A 85 3.98 11.11 -17.98
CA ALA A 85 5.28 11.70 -18.27
C ALA A 85 5.60 11.66 -19.78
N GLU A 86 5.21 10.58 -20.45
CA GLU A 86 5.42 10.41 -21.89
C GLU A 86 4.55 11.36 -22.73
N GLU A 87 3.31 11.64 -22.30
CA GLU A 87 2.43 12.64 -22.90
C GLU A 87 2.99 14.06 -22.78
N ILE A 88 3.55 14.42 -21.62
CA ILE A 88 4.22 15.71 -21.40
C ILE A 88 5.44 15.83 -22.33
N ARG A 89 6.28 14.79 -22.40
CA ARG A 89 7.48 14.77 -23.26
C ARG A 89 7.13 14.93 -24.75
N LYS A 90 6.03 14.33 -25.22
CA LYS A 90 5.53 14.50 -26.59
C LYS A 90 5.01 15.91 -26.88
N ARG A 91 4.41 16.59 -25.90
CA ARG A 91 3.90 17.96 -26.05
C ARG A 91 4.99 19.01 -26.00
N SER A 92 6.04 18.82 -25.20
CA SER A 92 7.16 19.77 -25.10
C SER A 92 8.18 19.64 -26.25
N GLY A 93 8.12 18.58 -27.05
CA GLY A 93 9.00 18.34 -28.21
C GLY A 93 8.47 18.85 -29.55
N ARG A 94 7.38 19.62 -29.57
CA ARG A 94 6.90 20.42 -30.72
C ARG A 94 7.05 21.89 -30.38
#